data_AF-A0AAV6HRH6-F1
#
_entry.id   AF-A0AAV6HRH6-F1
#
_cell.length_a   1.000
_cell.length_b   1.000
_cell.length_c   1.000
_cell.angle_alpha   90.00
_cell.angle_beta   90.00
_cell.angle_gamma   90.00
#
_symmetry.space_group_name_H-M   'P 1'
#
loop_
_entity.id
_entity.type
_entity.pdbx_description
1 polymer ?
#
loop_
_entity_poly.entity_id
_entity_poly.type
_entity_poly.pdbx_seq_one_letter_code
_entity_poly.pdbx_strand_id
1 'polypeptide(L)'
;MALSITSAPSISTPISSRFDSSRDQPKDLHSLTSWFNFAGSTFVSYQPSDRSHCQSAAVSYSRRQTAVKALNAEPRRSDSVVPLAAKTIAAPEVSEKVEVSEDFEQLAKELENASPLEIMDKALEKFGNDIAIAFSGAEDIALIEYARLTGRPFRVFSLDTGRLNPETYKFFDTVEKQYGIHIEYMFPDAVEVQALVRSKGLFSFYEDGHQECCRVRKVRPLRRALKGLRAWITGQRKDQSPGTRAEIPVVQVDPVFEGMDGGVGSLVKWNPVANVEGHDIWNFLRAMNVPVNSLHSQGYISIGCEPCTRPVLPGQHEREGRWWWEDAKAKECGLHKGNIKEGNAGHVNGIGNGAAHGNGTIPDIFEAQSIVNLSRVGVENLLKLEDRREPWLVVLYAPWCPFCQAMEGSYVELAEKLAGTGVKVGKFNADGDQKSFAQSELQLGSFPTILLFPKHSSRPIKYPSEKRDVDSLMAFVNALR
;
A
#
# COMPACT_ATOMS: atom_id res chain seq x y z
N MET A 1 -6.57 -15.70 -46.98
CA MET A 1 -6.90 -14.65 -47.95
C MET A 1 -5.90 -13.53 -47.78
N ALA A 2 -5.20 -13.14 -48.83
CA ALA A 2 -4.27 -12.02 -48.83
C ALA A 2 -4.69 -11.04 -49.93
N LEU A 3 -4.68 -9.74 -49.62
CA LEU A 3 -4.89 -8.68 -50.59
C LEU A 3 -3.86 -7.57 -50.35
N SER A 4 -3.11 -7.26 -51.40
CA SER A 4 -2.31 -6.04 -51.57
C SER A 4 -2.90 -5.26 -52.76
N ILE A 5 -2.23 -4.16 -53.20
CA ILE A 5 -2.57 -3.30 -54.37
C ILE A 5 -3.61 -2.21 -54.02
N THR A 6 -3.44 -0.89 -54.25
CA THR A 6 -2.30 -0.03 -54.73
C THR A 6 -2.50 1.43 -54.28
N SER A 7 -1.49 2.29 -54.51
CA SER A 7 -1.42 3.72 -54.16
C SER A 7 -1.61 4.71 -55.33
N ALA A 8 -1.85 6.00 -54.98
CA ALA A 8 -1.64 7.23 -55.78
C ALA A 8 -2.74 7.57 -56.84
N PRO A 9 -2.94 8.84 -57.28
CA PRO A 9 -1.89 9.85 -57.58
C PRO A 9 -2.00 11.22 -56.87
N SER A 10 -0.91 11.99 -57.01
CA SER A 10 -0.74 13.39 -56.58
C SER A 10 -0.94 14.41 -57.71
N ILE A 11 -1.39 15.62 -57.38
CA ILE A 11 -1.33 16.80 -58.27
C ILE A 11 -0.67 17.98 -57.52
N SER A 12 0.13 18.77 -58.23
CA SER A 12 1.02 19.81 -57.69
C SER A 12 1.01 21.09 -58.53
N THR A 13 1.72 22.13 -58.06
CA THR A 13 2.21 23.37 -58.72
C THR A 13 1.48 24.69 -58.33
N PRO A 14 2.07 25.89 -58.54
CA PRO A 14 3.04 26.48 -57.59
C PRO A 14 2.89 28.03 -57.39
N ILE A 15 3.84 28.68 -56.65
CA ILE A 15 4.37 30.07 -56.74
C ILE A 15 5.15 30.33 -55.42
N SER A 16 6.50 30.39 -55.37
CA SER A 16 7.42 31.53 -55.63
C SER A 16 7.18 32.76 -54.71
N SER A 17 8.13 33.32 -53.95
CA SER A 17 9.52 33.67 -54.34
C SER A 17 10.53 33.99 -53.19
N ARG A 18 11.82 33.68 -53.43
CA ARG A 18 13.08 34.45 -53.12
C ARG A 18 13.51 34.69 -51.65
N PHE A 19 14.68 34.17 -51.23
CA PHE A 19 16.05 34.80 -51.16
C PHE A 19 16.15 35.90 -50.07
N ASP A 20 17.21 36.00 -49.26
CA ASP A 20 18.65 35.89 -49.58
C ASP A 20 19.54 35.41 -48.40
N SER A 21 20.86 35.25 -48.62
CA SER A 21 21.85 34.68 -47.69
C SER A 21 23.19 35.44 -47.60
N SER A 22 23.68 35.66 -46.38
CA SER A 22 25.10 35.94 -46.05
C SER A 22 25.33 35.56 -44.57
N ARG A 23 26.31 34.71 -44.19
CA ARG A 23 27.76 34.95 -44.09
C ARG A 23 28.13 36.23 -43.34
N ASP A 24 28.60 36.08 -42.09
CA ASP A 24 29.99 36.40 -41.76
C ASP A 24 30.48 35.89 -40.38
N GLN A 25 31.78 35.60 -40.36
CA GLN A 25 32.76 35.25 -39.30
C GLN A 25 34.12 35.58 -39.97
N PRO A 26 35.26 35.92 -39.29
CA PRO A 26 35.74 35.29 -38.05
C PRO A 26 36.63 36.20 -37.13
N LYS A 27 37.49 35.58 -36.28
CA LYS A 27 38.77 36.07 -35.66
C LYS A 27 38.67 36.83 -34.32
N ASP A 28 39.58 36.72 -33.33
CA ASP A 28 40.86 35.98 -33.07
C ASP A 28 40.86 35.54 -31.57
N LEU A 29 41.43 34.42 -31.06
CA LEU A 29 42.79 33.84 -30.99
C LEU A 29 43.71 34.35 -29.84
N HIS A 30 44.12 33.43 -28.94
CA HIS A 30 45.35 33.30 -28.09
C HIS A 30 45.00 32.60 -26.74
N SER A 31 45.42 31.35 -26.45
CA SER A 31 46.75 30.85 -26.02
C SER A 31 47.16 31.34 -24.60
N LEU A 32 47.38 30.52 -23.57
CA LEU A 32 48.49 29.55 -23.32
C LEU A 32 48.08 28.54 -22.19
N THR A 33 48.04 27.20 -22.34
CA THR A 33 49.09 26.13 -22.23
C THR A 33 49.60 25.69 -20.83
N SER A 34 49.53 24.35 -20.59
CA SER A 34 50.35 23.52 -19.65
C SER A 34 50.02 23.66 -18.14
N TRP A 35 49.99 22.62 -17.28
CA TRP A 35 50.93 21.49 -17.09
C TRP A 35 50.33 20.06 -17.21
N PHE A 36 51.20 19.04 -17.21
CA PHE A 36 50.98 17.66 -17.71
C PHE A 36 51.35 16.55 -16.68
N ASN A 37 50.60 15.42 -16.69
CA ASN A 37 50.97 14.01 -16.37
C ASN A 37 51.65 13.70 -14.99
N PHE A 38 51.80 12.46 -14.49
CA PHE A 38 51.65 11.03 -14.90
C PHE A 38 51.17 10.22 -13.65
N ALA A 39 50.71 8.95 -13.61
CA ALA A 39 50.45 7.84 -14.55
C ALA A 39 49.25 7.02 -13.97
N GLY A 40 48.88 5.77 -14.33
CA GLY A 40 49.37 4.78 -15.30
C GLY A 40 48.36 3.61 -15.45
N SER A 41 48.49 2.79 -16.50
CA SER A 41 47.42 1.92 -17.02
C SER A 41 47.50 0.45 -16.61
N THR A 42 46.36 -0.26 -16.69
CA THR A 42 46.26 -1.54 -17.45
C THR A 42 44.80 -1.91 -17.73
N PHE A 43 44.42 -2.00 -19.01
CA PHE A 43 43.22 -2.66 -19.49
C PHE A 43 43.63 -3.97 -20.18
N VAL A 44 42.96 -5.08 -19.88
CA VAL A 44 43.17 -6.36 -20.56
C VAL A 44 42.03 -6.60 -21.54
N SER A 45 42.36 -6.70 -22.83
CA SER A 45 41.46 -7.16 -23.88
C SER A 45 41.56 -8.68 -24.06
N TYR A 46 40.43 -9.33 -24.32
CA TYR A 46 40.38 -10.73 -24.73
C TYR A 46 39.75 -10.81 -26.14
N GLN A 47 40.45 -11.46 -27.06
CA GLN A 47 39.90 -11.94 -28.33
C GLN A 47 40.21 -13.44 -28.49
N PRO A 48 39.32 -14.22 -29.12
CA PRO A 48 39.47 -15.67 -29.24
C PRO A 48 40.37 -16.06 -30.43
N SER A 49 40.96 -17.25 -30.36
CA SER A 49 41.74 -17.88 -31.44
C SER A 49 41.13 -19.22 -31.89
N ASP A 50 41.69 -19.79 -32.96
CA ASP A 50 40.97 -20.46 -34.04
C ASP A 50 40.52 -21.92 -33.89
N ARG A 51 39.70 -22.33 -34.87
CA ARG A 51 39.15 -23.69 -35.09
C ARG A 51 40.20 -24.77 -35.40
N SER A 52 39.81 -26.03 -35.11
CA SER A 52 40.05 -27.15 -36.05
C SER A 52 38.83 -28.09 -36.11
N HIS A 53 38.69 -28.84 -37.20
CA HIS A 53 37.45 -29.54 -37.60
C HIS A 53 37.35 -31.00 -37.12
N CYS A 54 36.12 -31.47 -36.82
CA CYS A 54 35.53 -32.59 -37.59
C CYS A 54 34.01 -32.79 -37.41
N GLN A 55 33.33 -32.88 -38.57
CA GLN A 55 32.15 -33.69 -38.92
C GLN A 55 30.83 -33.61 -38.13
N SER A 56 29.77 -33.28 -38.87
CA SER A 56 28.36 -33.36 -38.45
C SER A 56 27.76 -34.74 -38.75
N ALA A 57 27.08 -35.32 -37.76
CA ALA A 57 26.20 -36.47 -37.96
C ALA A 57 24.72 -36.01 -37.84
N ALA A 58 23.90 -36.35 -38.83
CA ALA A 58 22.49 -35.99 -38.84
C ALA A 58 21.68 -36.89 -37.89
N VAL A 59 20.81 -36.29 -37.06
CA VAL A 59 19.86 -37.03 -36.22
C VAL A 59 18.53 -37.13 -36.94
N SER A 60 18.16 -38.33 -37.39
CA SER A 60 16.90 -38.59 -38.09
C SER A 60 15.71 -38.66 -37.13
N TYR A 61 14.65 -37.91 -37.42
CA TYR A 61 13.35 -38.09 -36.77
C TYR A 61 12.74 -39.46 -37.15
N SER A 62 12.64 -40.38 -36.20
CA SER A 62 11.96 -41.67 -36.39
C SER A 62 10.56 -41.64 -35.79
N ARG A 63 9.55 -41.71 -36.66
CA ARG A 63 8.12 -41.70 -36.31
C ARG A 63 7.68 -43.12 -35.94
N ARG A 64 7.65 -43.47 -34.65
CA ARG A 64 7.02 -44.72 -34.18
C ARG A 64 5.54 -44.50 -33.85
N GLN A 65 4.67 -45.08 -34.68
CA GLN A 65 3.27 -45.31 -34.33
C GLN A 65 3.17 -46.59 -33.50
N THR A 66 2.49 -46.54 -32.35
CA THR A 66 2.06 -47.72 -31.60
C THR A 66 0.57 -47.60 -31.32
N ALA A 67 -0.23 -48.40 -32.03
CA ALA A 67 -1.67 -48.50 -31.78
C ALA A 67 -1.91 -49.36 -30.53
N VAL A 68 -2.77 -48.89 -29.63
CA VAL A 68 -3.25 -49.66 -28.47
C VAL A 68 -4.77 -49.80 -28.60
N LYS A 69 -5.26 -51.05 -28.54
CA LYS A 69 -6.69 -51.37 -28.61
C LYS A 69 -7.39 -50.98 -27.30
N ALA A 70 -8.62 -50.49 -27.42
CA ALA A 70 -9.54 -50.41 -26.29
C ALA A 70 -10.04 -51.81 -25.89
N LEU A 71 -10.18 -52.05 -24.58
CA LEU A 71 -10.86 -53.22 -24.02
C LEU A 71 -11.97 -52.74 -23.08
N ASN A 72 -13.21 -53.08 -23.42
CA ASN A 72 -14.35 -52.96 -22.53
C ASN A 72 -14.35 -54.14 -21.54
N ALA A 73 -14.67 -53.89 -20.28
CA ALA A 73 -14.98 -54.92 -19.30
C ALA A 73 -16.06 -54.44 -18.33
N GLU A 74 -17.16 -55.18 -18.25
CA GLU A 74 -18.26 -54.95 -17.29
C GLU A 74 -18.02 -55.69 -15.96
N PRO A 75 -18.68 -55.27 -14.86
CA PRO A 75 -18.40 -55.77 -13.51
C PRO A 75 -19.05 -57.14 -13.22
N ARG A 76 -18.45 -57.92 -12.32
CA ARG A 76 -19.08 -59.12 -11.74
C ARG A 76 -19.16 -59.01 -10.21
N ARG A 77 -20.35 -59.32 -9.68
CA ARG A 77 -20.62 -59.54 -8.25
C ARG A 77 -19.98 -60.84 -7.75
N SER A 78 -19.69 -60.89 -6.46
CA SER A 78 -19.89 -62.09 -5.62
C SER A 78 -20.12 -61.69 -4.17
N ASP A 79 -21.20 -62.18 -3.58
CA ASP A 79 -21.59 -61.97 -2.19
C ASP A 79 -20.73 -62.79 -1.22
N SER A 80 -20.65 -62.38 0.05
CA SER A 80 -20.39 -63.30 1.17
C SER A 80 -21.09 -62.82 2.44
N VAL A 81 -21.61 -63.78 3.20
CA VAL A 81 -22.63 -63.60 4.25
C VAL A 81 -22.03 -63.64 5.66
N VAL A 82 -22.67 -62.91 6.57
CA VAL A 82 -22.34 -62.74 8.00
C VAL A 82 -22.86 -63.91 8.85
N PRO A 83 -22.23 -64.25 9.99
CA PRO A 83 -22.92 -64.86 11.12
C PRO A 83 -23.17 -63.83 12.25
N LEU A 84 -24.41 -63.78 12.73
CA LEU A 84 -24.90 -62.86 13.76
C LEU A 84 -24.83 -63.48 15.16
N ALA A 85 -24.37 -62.73 16.15
CA ALA A 85 -24.68 -62.98 17.57
C ALA A 85 -24.73 -61.63 18.33
N ALA A 86 -25.84 -61.37 19.02
CA ALA A 86 -26.15 -60.04 19.56
C ALA A 86 -25.65 -59.83 21.00
N LYS A 87 -25.39 -58.56 21.37
CA LYS A 87 -25.57 -58.08 22.75
C LYS A 87 -25.96 -56.60 22.79
N THR A 88 -27.19 -56.40 23.24
CA THR A 88 -27.78 -55.28 24.01
C THR A 88 -27.33 -53.83 23.74
N ILE A 89 -28.35 -53.01 23.47
CA ILE A 89 -28.33 -51.55 23.37
C ILE A 89 -27.66 -50.90 24.59
N ALA A 90 -26.68 -50.04 24.34
CA ALA A 90 -26.42 -48.84 25.13
C ALA A 90 -26.54 -47.66 24.17
N ALA A 91 -27.37 -46.66 24.51
CA ALA A 91 -27.43 -45.43 23.73
C ALA A 91 -26.08 -44.70 23.86
N PRO A 92 -25.50 -44.15 22.78
CA PRO A 92 -24.43 -43.19 22.95
C PRO A 92 -25.04 -41.96 23.62
N GLU A 93 -24.54 -41.63 24.82
CA GLU A 93 -24.82 -40.32 25.41
C GLU A 93 -24.40 -39.26 24.39
N VAL A 94 -25.35 -38.40 24.01
CA VAL A 94 -25.04 -37.22 23.22
C VAL A 94 -24.20 -36.33 24.11
N SER A 95 -22.87 -36.42 23.98
CA SER A 95 -21.99 -35.41 24.54
C SER A 95 -22.33 -34.11 23.83
N GLU A 96 -23.12 -33.26 24.49
CA GLU A 96 -23.27 -31.87 24.07
C GLU A 96 -21.87 -31.28 23.99
N LYS A 97 -21.37 -31.11 22.76
CA LYS A 97 -20.27 -30.18 22.53
C LYS A 97 -20.84 -28.81 22.86
N VAL A 98 -20.60 -28.37 24.09
CA VAL A 98 -20.71 -26.97 24.46
C VAL A 98 -19.74 -26.23 23.56
N GLU A 99 -20.25 -25.63 22.48
CA GLU A 99 -19.50 -24.68 21.68
C GLU A 99 -19.26 -23.45 22.55
N VAL A 100 -18.16 -23.50 23.32
CA VAL A 100 -17.60 -22.32 23.97
C VAL A 100 -17.13 -21.42 22.83
N SER A 101 -17.97 -20.45 22.46
CA SER A 101 -17.59 -19.38 21.55
C SER A 101 -16.43 -18.62 22.19
N GLU A 102 -15.22 -18.83 21.70
CA GLU A 102 -14.03 -18.21 22.28
C GLU A 102 -14.07 -16.69 22.14
N ASP A 103 -13.87 -16.01 23.26
CA ASP A 103 -13.83 -14.56 23.30
C ASP A 103 -12.47 -14.05 22.80
N PHE A 104 -12.41 -13.73 21.51
CA PHE A 104 -11.24 -13.14 20.88
C PHE A 104 -10.97 -11.69 21.35
N GLU A 105 -11.94 -10.98 21.93
CA GLU A 105 -11.70 -9.65 22.52
C GLU A 105 -10.97 -9.77 23.86
N GLN A 106 -11.34 -10.77 24.67
CA GLN A 106 -10.63 -11.10 25.90
C GLN A 106 -9.22 -11.62 25.59
N LEU A 107 -9.08 -12.50 24.58
CA LEU A 107 -7.77 -12.97 24.13
C LEU A 107 -6.87 -11.83 23.63
N ALA A 108 -7.43 -10.81 22.97
CA ALA A 108 -6.69 -9.62 22.56
C ALA A 108 -6.14 -8.84 23.77
N LYS A 109 -6.96 -8.63 24.81
CA LYS A 109 -6.53 -7.94 26.05
C LYS A 109 -5.42 -8.70 26.77
N GLU A 110 -5.49 -10.02 26.81
CA GLU A 110 -4.45 -10.89 27.40
C GLU A 110 -3.12 -10.83 26.65
N LEU A 111 -3.16 -10.63 25.33
CA LEU A 111 -2.00 -10.62 24.45
C LEU A 111 -1.48 -9.21 24.11
N GLU A 112 -2.15 -8.14 24.54
CA GLU A 112 -1.79 -6.75 24.16
C GLU A 112 -0.35 -6.38 24.52
N ASN A 113 0.18 -6.94 25.62
CA ASN A 113 1.57 -6.74 26.07
C ASN A 113 2.49 -7.94 25.78
N ALA A 114 2.02 -8.97 25.07
CA ALA A 114 2.84 -10.13 24.72
C ALA A 114 3.80 -9.79 23.58
N SER A 115 4.94 -10.48 23.53
CA SER A 115 5.90 -10.32 22.44
C SER A 115 5.37 -10.88 21.11
N PRO A 116 5.86 -10.41 19.96
CA PRO A 116 5.47 -10.97 18.65
C PRO A 116 5.72 -12.47 18.53
N LEU A 117 6.73 -13.00 19.22
CA LEU A 117 7.04 -14.42 19.25
C LEU A 117 5.99 -15.22 20.04
N GLU A 118 5.56 -14.74 21.20
CA GLU A 118 4.49 -15.38 22.00
C GLU A 118 3.14 -15.35 21.26
N ILE A 119 2.81 -14.22 20.62
CA ILE A 119 1.59 -14.09 19.82
C ILE A 119 1.64 -15.04 18.61
N MET A 120 2.80 -15.14 17.93
CA MET A 120 3.00 -16.07 16.81
C MET A 120 2.89 -17.53 17.27
N ASP A 121 3.54 -17.92 18.36
CA ASP A 121 3.52 -19.29 18.88
C ASP A 121 2.10 -19.73 19.24
N LYS A 122 1.35 -18.88 19.97
CA LYS A 122 -0.04 -19.13 20.35
C LYS A 122 -0.97 -19.20 19.13
N ALA A 123 -0.73 -18.39 18.08
CA ALA A 123 -1.50 -18.45 16.83
C ALA A 123 -1.26 -19.77 16.07
N LEU A 124 0.01 -20.17 15.91
CA LEU A 124 0.38 -21.40 15.19
C LEU A 124 -0.02 -22.66 15.98
N GLU A 125 0.10 -22.66 17.31
CA GLU A 125 -0.42 -23.71 18.18
C GLU A 125 -1.91 -23.94 18.00
N LYS A 126 -2.68 -22.84 18.00
CA LYS A 126 -4.13 -22.88 18.06
C LYS A 126 -4.78 -23.38 16.78
N PHE A 127 -4.23 -23.01 15.62
CA PHE A 127 -4.83 -23.28 14.32
C PHE A 127 -4.06 -24.27 13.45
N GLY A 128 -2.78 -24.55 13.75
CA GLY A 128 -1.97 -25.53 13.03
C GLY A 128 -1.91 -25.28 11.52
N ASN A 129 -2.52 -26.17 10.75
CA ASN A 129 -2.55 -26.07 9.28
C ASN A 129 -3.69 -25.16 8.73
N ASP A 130 -4.64 -24.75 9.58
CA ASP A 130 -5.78 -23.90 9.19
C ASP A 130 -5.47 -22.39 9.28
N ILE A 131 -4.20 -22.05 9.56
CA ILE A 131 -3.67 -20.68 9.58
C ILE A 131 -2.53 -20.51 8.57
N ALA A 132 -2.46 -19.33 7.96
CA ALA A 132 -1.35 -18.96 7.08
C ALA A 132 -0.93 -17.50 7.24
N ILE A 133 0.36 -17.25 7.00
CA ILE A 133 0.96 -15.91 6.99
C ILE A 133 0.73 -15.26 5.63
N ALA A 134 0.12 -14.08 5.63
CA ALA A 134 0.02 -13.24 4.44
C ALA A 134 1.31 -12.45 4.24
N PHE A 135 2.14 -12.86 3.29
CA PHE A 135 3.42 -12.22 2.98
C PHE A 135 3.32 -11.37 1.71
N SER A 136 3.70 -10.09 1.81
CA SER A 136 3.65 -9.13 0.70
C SER A 136 4.99 -8.89 0.01
N GLY A 137 6.09 -9.44 0.55
CA GLY A 137 7.43 -9.30 -0.02
C GLY A 137 8.08 -7.97 0.37
N ALA A 138 7.83 -7.51 1.59
CA ALA A 138 8.31 -6.25 2.16
C ALA A 138 8.96 -6.51 3.54
N GLU A 139 8.85 -5.58 4.49
CA GLU A 139 9.36 -5.73 5.85
C GLU A 139 8.60 -6.79 6.68
N ASP A 140 7.45 -7.25 6.17
CA ASP A 140 6.64 -8.33 6.75
C ASP A 140 7.27 -9.72 6.68
N ILE A 141 8.46 -9.86 6.07
CA ILE A 141 9.34 -11.02 6.22
C ILE A 141 9.64 -11.34 7.68
N ALA A 142 9.59 -10.34 8.58
CA ALA A 142 9.74 -10.51 10.01
C ALA A 142 8.77 -11.56 10.59
N LEU A 143 7.56 -11.71 10.03
CA LEU A 143 6.60 -12.72 10.46
C LEU A 143 7.05 -14.16 10.14
N ILE A 144 7.72 -14.37 9.01
CA ILE A 144 8.26 -15.68 8.64
C ILE A 144 9.44 -16.03 9.54
N GLU A 145 10.28 -15.05 9.91
CA GLU A 145 11.33 -15.24 10.91
C GLU A 145 10.74 -15.58 12.30
N TYR A 146 9.76 -14.81 12.78
CA TYR A 146 9.09 -15.15 14.05
C TYR A 146 8.46 -16.55 14.02
N ALA A 147 7.78 -16.92 12.94
CA ALA A 147 7.21 -18.27 12.78
C ALA A 147 8.32 -19.34 12.79
N ARG A 148 9.44 -19.11 12.09
CA ARG A 148 10.61 -19.98 12.08
C ARG A 148 11.26 -20.15 13.45
N LEU A 149 11.23 -19.12 14.30
CA LEU A 149 11.74 -19.15 15.67
C LEU A 149 10.85 -19.95 16.65
N THR A 150 9.54 -20.06 16.40
CA THR A 150 8.66 -20.96 17.20
C THR A 150 9.02 -22.43 17.05
N GLY A 151 9.65 -22.81 15.94
CA GLY A 151 9.90 -24.21 15.57
C GLY A 151 8.65 -24.99 15.14
N ARG A 152 7.47 -24.35 15.11
CA ARG A 152 6.22 -24.97 14.62
C ARG A 152 6.14 -24.95 13.09
N PRO A 153 5.43 -25.90 12.45
CA PRO A 153 5.08 -25.79 11.04
C PRO A 153 4.22 -24.55 10.79
N PHE A 154 4.41 -23.88 9.66
CA PHE A 154 3.63 -22.73 9.25
C PHE A 154 3.42 -22.70 7.73
N ARG A 155 2.34 -22.06 7.28
CA ARG A 155 2.03 -21.82 5.86
C ARG A 155 2.22 -20.35 5.52
N VAL A 156 2.57 -20.07 4.27
CA VAL A 156 2.75 -18.69 3.76
C VAL A 156 2.02 -18.57 2.44
N PHE A 157 1.26 -17.49 2.25
CA PHE A 157 0.65 -17.15 0.97
C PHE A 157 0.98 -15.71 0.57
N SER A 158 1.07 -15.46 -0.74
CA SER A 158 1.38 -14.15 -1.30
C SER A 158 0.40 -13.77 -2.39
N LEU A 159 -0.04 -12.51 -2.39
CA LEU A 159 -0.96 -11.99 -3.39
C LEU A 159 -0.19 -11.45 -4.60
N ASP A 160 0.10 -12.31 -5.58
CA ASP A 160 0.67 -11.84 -6.84
C ASP A 160 -0.40 -11.12 -7.66
N THR A 161 -0.28 -9.79 -7.73
CA THR A 161 -1.18 -8.92 -8.50
C THR A 161 -0.90 -8.94 -10.01
N GLY A 162 0.19 -9.57 -10.45
CA GLY A 162 0.77 -9.47 -11.79
C GLY A 162 1.38 -8.10 -12.09
N ARG A 163 1.60 -7.26 -11.05
CA ARG A 163 2.17 -5.90 -11.13
C ARG A 163 3.10 -5.58 -9.95
N LEU A 164 3.68 -6.61 -9.30
CA LEU A 164 4.72 -6.44 -8.29
C LEU A 164 6.05 -6.03 -8.92
N ASN A 165 6.96 -5.47 -8.12
CA ASN A 165 8.31 -5.13 -8.60
C ASN A 165 9.10 -6.41 -8.93
N PRO A 166 9.99 -6.41 -9.95
CA PRO A 166 10.92 -7.50 -10.21
C PRO A 166 11.74 -7.91 -8.97
N GLU A 167 12.10 -6.94 -8.13
CA GLU A 167 12.80 -7.11 -6.85
C GLU A 167 11.97 -7.90 -5.84
N THR A 168 10.65 -7.70 -5.81
CA THR A 168 9.73 -8.46 -4.96
C THR A 168 9.67 -9.94 -5.38
N TYR A 169 9.67 -10.26 -6.68
CA TYR A 169 9.73 -11.66 -7.13
C TYR A 169 11.07 -12.33 -6.81
N LYS A 170 12.20 -11.63 -7.02
CA LYS A 170 13.54 -12.12 -6.61
C LYS A 170 13.59 -12.35 -5.09
N PHE A 171 12.93 -11.49 -4.32
CA PHE A 171 12.86 -11.62 -2.88
C PHE A 171 12.03 -12.82 -2.43
N PHE A 172 10.87 -13.08 -3.06
CA PHE A 172 10.11 -14.32 -2.80
C PHE A 172 10.94 -15.58 -3.06
N ASP A 173 11.63 -15.67 -4.20
CA ASP A 173 12.54 -16.79 -4.53
C ASP A 173 13.70 -16.94 -3.51
N THR A 174 14.23 -15.82 -3.01
CA THR A 174 15.25 -15.82 -1.94
C THR A 174 14.68 -16.37 -0.63
N VAL A 175 13.46 -15.98 -0.27
CA VAL A 175 12.78 -16.39 0.96
C VAL A 175 12.40 -17.87 0.92
N GLU A 176 11.82 -18.37 -0.18
CA GLU A 176 11.52 -19.81 -0.34
C GLU A 176 12.78 -20.67 -0.15
N LYS A 177 13.90 -20.26 -0.77
CA LYS A 177 15.20 -20.96 -0.65
C LYS A 177 15.81 -20.89 0.74
N GLN A 178 15.77 -19.73 1.40
CA GLN A 178 16.38 -19.56 2.72
C GLN A 178 15.60 -20.28 3.82
N TYR A 179 14.27 -20.21 3.78
CA TYR A 179 13.42 -20.79 4.83
C TYR A 179 13.01 -22.24 4.53
N GLY A 180 13.22 -22.75 3.32
CA GLY A 180 12.82 -24.10 2.92
C GLY A 180 11.30 -24.25 2.83
N ILE A 181 10.61 -23.18 2.42
CA ILE A 181 9.14 -23.11 2.36
C ILE A 181 8.66 -23.00 0.90
N HIS A 182 7.38 -23.29 0.69
CA HIS A 182 6.67 -23.00 -0.55
C HIS A 182 5.61 -21.93 -0.31
N ILE A 183 5.66 -20.84 -1.05
CA ILE A 183 4.70 -19.74 -0.95
C ILE A 183 3.49 -20.06 -1.82
N GLU A 184 2.30 -20.00 -1.23
CA GLU A 184 1.02 -20.16 -1.93
C GLU A 184 0.69 -18.86 -2.71
N TYR A 185 1.08 -18.81 -4.00
CA TYR A 185 0.88 -17.63 -4.85
C TYR A 185 -0.57 -17.49 -5.37
N MET A 186 -1.24 -16.40 -5.00
CA MET A 186 -2.65 -16.14 -5.30
C MET A 186 -2.83 -15.09 -6.40
N PHE A 187 -2.90 -15.57 -7.65
CA PHE A 187 -3.06 -14.74 -8.85
C PHE A 187 -4.46 -14.13 -9.02
N PRO A 188 -4.62 -13.00 -9.75
CA PRO A 188 -5.91 -12.47 -10.17
C PRO A 188 -6.66 -13.39 -11.13
N ASP A 189 -7.98 -13.21 -11.22
CA ASP A 189 -8.74 -13.83 -12.31
C ASP A 189 -8.41 -13.14 -13.64
N ALA A 190 -8.02 -13.93 -14.64
CA ALA A 190 -7.57 -13.42 -15.93
C ALA A 190 -8.70 -12.77 -16.75
N VAL A 191 -9.95 -13.25 -16.63
CA VAL A 191 -11.11 -12.69 -17.34
C VAL A 191 -11.46 -11.32 -16.76
N GLU A 192 -11.47 -11.20 -15.43
CA GLU A 192 -11.71 -9.92 -14.74
C GLU A 192 -10.61 -8.89 -15.05
N VAL A 193 -9.34 -9.30 -15.02
CA VAL A 193 -8.21 -8.42 -15.38
C VAL A 193 -8.29 -7.99 -16.85
N GLN A 194 -8.60 -8.91 -17.77
CA GLN A 194 -8.75 -8.60 -19.18
C GLN A 194 -9.90 -7.62 -19.42
N ALA A 195 -11.04 -7.78 -18.71
CA ALA A 195 -12.16 -6.86 -18.80
C ALA A 195 -11.75 -5.44 -18.35
N LEU A 196 -11.18 -5.31 -17.15
CA LEU A 196 -10.70 -4.03 -16.60
C LEU A 196 -9.71 -3.32 -17.53
N VAL A 197 -8.71 -4.05 -18.03
CA VAL A 197 -7.66 -3.47 -18.89
C VAL A 197 -8.20 -3.09 -20.27
N ARG A 198 -9.17 -3.82 -20.83
CA ARG A 198 -9.81 -3.45 -22.11
C ARG A 198 -10.70 -2.22 -22.00
N SER A 199 -11.36 -2.00 -20.86
CA SER A 199 -12.23 -0.84 -20.67
C SER A 199 -11.49 0.41 -20.21
N LYS A 200 -10.43 0.28 -19.39
CA LYS A 200 -9.80 1.40 -18.68
C LYS A 200 -8.26 1.44 -18.79
N GLY A 201 -7.65 0.57 -19.59
CA GLY A 201 -6.21 0.51 -19.78
C GLY A 201 -5.43 -0.07 -18.59
N LEU A 202 -4.10 0.05 -18.63
CA LEU A 202 -3.18 -0.57 -17.65
C LEU A 202 -2.93 0.25 -16.38
N PHE A 203 -3.45 1.49 -16.32
CA PHE A 203 -3.11 2.51 -15.33
C PHE A 203 -4.32 3.30 -14.80
N SER A 204 -5.53 2.79 -14.96
CA SER A 204 -6.78 3.47 -14.56
C SER A 204 -6.80 3.98 -13.13
N PHE A 205 -6.04 3.34 -12.24
CA PHE A 205 -5.91 3.72 -10.83
C PHE A 205 -5.31 5.10 -10.60
N TYR A 206 -4.60 5.70 -11.56
CA TYR A 206 -4.15 7.10 -11.47
C TYR A 206 -5.30 8.11 -11.64
N GLU A 207 -6.39 7.71 -12.30
CA GLU A 207 -7.53 8.58 -12.64
C GLU A 207 -8.76 8.24 -11.77
N ASP A 208 -9.09 6.95 -11.66
CA ASP A 208 -10.24 6.41 -10.91
C ASP A 208 -9.95 6.14 -9.42
N GLY A 209 -8.68 6.19 -9.01
CA GLY A 209 -8.21 5.65 -7.73
C GLY A 209 -7.96 4.14 -7.76
N HIS A 210 -7.13 3.66 -6.82
CA HIS A 210 -6.64 2.28 -6.79
C HIS A 210 -7.69 1.20 -6.49
N GLN A 211 -8.87 1.59 -6.01
CA GLN A 211 -9.81 0.71 -5.32
C GLN A 211 -10.32 -0.38 -6.27
N GLU A 212 -10.65 -0.04 -7.53
CA GLU A 212 -11.10 -1.02 -8.53
C GLU A 212 -9.98 -1.99 -8.94
N CYS A 213 -8.80 -1.46 -9.26
CA CYS A 213 -7.65 -2.28 -9.64
C CYS A 213 -7.25 -3.24 -8.51
N CYS A 214 -7.20 -2.76 -7.26
CA CYS A 214 -6.93 -3.60 -6.09
C CYS A 214 -8.08 -4.56 -5.77
N ARG A 215 -9.34 -4.20 -6.04
CA ARG A 215 -10.50 -5.12 -5.88
C ARG A 215 -10.34 -6.35 -6.76
N VAL A 216 -10.00 -6.15 -8.04
CA VAL A 216 -9.74 -7.25 -9.01
C VAL A 216 -8.44 -7.97 -8.69
N ARG A 217 -7.34 -7.25 -8.50
CA ARG A 217 -5.99 -7.85 -8.42
C ARG A 217 -5.54 -8.34 -7.04
N LYS A 218 -6.18 -7.91 -5.97
CA LYS A 218 -5.72 -8.15 -4.59
C LYS A 218 -6.83 -8.65 -3.67
N VAL A 219 -7.98 -7.96 -3.60
CA VAL A 219 -9.08 -8.31 -2.68
C VAL A 219 -9.79 -9.61 -3.09
N ARG A 220 -10.10 -9.79 -4.39
CA ARG A 220 -10.75 -11.02 -4.88
C ARG A 220 -9.85 -12.27 -4.75
N PRO A 221 -8.54 -12.23 -5.10
CA PRO A 221 -7.61 -13.33 -4.80
C PRO A 221 -7.49 -13.62 -3.31
N LEU A 222 -7.35 -12.60 -2.46
CA LEU A 222 -7.33 -12.79 -1.01
C LEU A 222 -8.58 -13.51 -0.50
N ARG A 223 -9.77 -13.08 -0.91
CA ARG A 223 -11.03 -13.72 -0.49
C ARG A 223 -11.09 -15.20 -0.89
N ARG A 224 -10.43 -15.62 -1.99
CA ARG A 224 -10.32 -17.04 -2.35
C ARG A 224 -9.32 -17.80 -1.47
N ALA A 225 -8.22 -17.17 -1.06
CA ALA A 225 -7.24 -17.74 -0.13
C ALA A 225 -7.86 -17.96 1.26
N LEU A 226 -8.48 -16.92 1.82
CA LEU A 226 -9.03 -16.92 3.18
C LEU A 226 -10.19 -17.93 3.35
N LYS A 227 -10.96 -18.20 2.28
CA LYS A 227 -11.96 -19.29 2.28
C LYS A 227 -11.40 -20.70 2.51
N GLY A 228 -10.09 -20.89 2.46
CA GLY A 228 -9.41 -22.15 2.81
C GLY A 228 -8.77 -22.14 4.20
N LEU A 229 -9.06 -21.15 5.04
CA LEU A 229 -8.38 -20.92 6.33
C LEU A 229 -9.39 -20.57 7.43
N ARG A 230 -9.08 -20.92 8.68
CA ARG A 230 -9.83 -20.51 9.87
C ARG A 230 -9.17 -19.31 10.56
N ALA A 231 -7.89 -19.07 10.29
CA ALA A 231 -7.19 -17.86 10.70
C ALA A 231 -6.16 -17.38 9.68
N TRP A 232 -5.72 -16.12 9.80
CA TRP A 232 -4.62 -15.57 9.01
C TRP A 232 -3.77 -14.58 9.81
N ILE A 233 -2.49 -14.48 9.46
CA ILE A 233 -1.50 -13.62 10.14
C ILE A 233 -1.07 -12.50 9.19
N THR A 234 -1.06 -11.24 9.65
CA THR A 234 -0.71 -10.08 8.82
C THR A 234 0.33 -9.17 9.46
N GLY A 235 1.18 -8.56 8.64
CA GLY A 235 2.24 -7.64 9.07
C GLY A 235 1.78 -6.21 9.36
N GLN A 236 0.50 -6.02 9.75
CA GLN A 236 0.00 -4.70 10.09
C GLN A 236 0.54 -4.24 11.45
N ARG A 237 1.06 -3.02 11.49
CA ARG A 237 1.51 -2.32 12.70
C ARG A 237 0.68 -1.05 12.91
N LYS A 238 0.55 -0.59 14.17
CA LYS A 238 -0.16 0.65 14.52
C LYS A 238 0.54 1.90 13.94
N ASP A 239 1.88 1.89 13.88
CA ASP A 239 2.71 3.00 13.39
C ASP A 239 2.65 3.20 11.86
N GLN A 240 2.34 2.15 11.08
CA GLN A 240 2.32 2.18 9.61
C GLN A 240 1.30 3.17 9.02
N SER A 241 0.36 3.75 9.77
CA SER A 241 -0.57 4.73 9.18
C SER A 241 -1.21 5.64 10.23
N PRO A 242 -0.89 6.95 10.24
CA PRO A 242 -1.52 7.93 11.12
C PRO A 242 -3.04 7.92 10.93
N GLY A 243 -3.77 7.60 12.00
CA GLY A 243 -5.24 7.65 12.05
C GLY A 243 -6.00 6.43 11.50
N THR A 244 -5.44 5.58 10.63
CA THR A 244 -6.16 4.40 10.08
C THR A 244 -5.73 3.07 10.66
N ARG A 245 -4.62 3.01 11.40
CA ARG A 245 -4.09 1.76 12.00
C ARG A 245 -3.85 1.81 13.50
N ALA A 246 -4.01 2.98 14.12
CA ALA A 246 -3.70 3.23 15.53
C ALA A 246 -4.40 2.29 16.53
N GLU A 247 -5.56 1.73 16.16
CA GLU A 247 -6.38 0.87 17.02
C GLU A 247 -6.37 -0.63 16.60
N ILE A 248 -5.44 -1.08 15.75
CA ILE A 248 -5.41 -2.50 15.32
C ILE A 248 -5.01 -3.39 16.51
N PRO A 249 -5.85 -4.36 16.94
CA PRO A 249 -5.52 -5.30 18.00
C PRO A 249 -4.60 -6.43 17.52
N VAL A 250 -3.89 -7.05 18.45
CA VAL A 250 -2.99 -8.20 18.20
C VAL A 250 -3.72 -9.45 17.68
N VAL A 251 -5.00 -9.62 18.05
CA VAL A 251 -5.91 -10.61 17.47
C VAL A 251 -7.33 -10.04 17.43
N GLN A 252 -8.10 -10.41 16.42
CA GLN A 252 -9.52 -10.09 16.30
C GLN A 252 -10.22 -11.13 15.42
N VAL A 253 -11.55 -11.23 15.53
CA VAL A 253 -12.37 -11.74 14.43
C VAL A 253 -12.22 -10.80 13.23
N ASP A 254 -12.10 -11.33 12.01
CA ASP A 254 -11.95 -10.50 10.80
C ASP A 254 -13.28 -9.81 10.44
N PRO A 255 -13.33 -8.47 10.37
CA PRO A 255 -14.57 -7.74 10.10
C PRO A 255 -14.92 -7.64 8.60
N VAL A 256 -14.09 -8.16 7.69
CA VAL A 256 -14.24 -7.99 6.23
C VAL A 256 -14.32 -9.31 5.46
N PHE A 257 -13.65 -10.35 5.96
CA PHE A 257 -13.51 -11.63 5.27
C PHE A 257 -14.03 -12.81 6.09
N GLU A 258 -14.50 -13.81 5.35
CA GLU A 258 -15.01 -15.08 5.89
C GLU A 258 -13.98 -16.18 5.63
N GLY A 259 -13.92 -17.13 6.54
CA GLY A 259 -12.98 -18.26 6.53
C GLY A 259 -13.59 -19.53 5.95
N MET A 260 -12.97 -20.66 6.30
CA MET A 260 -13.37 -22.01 5.90
C MET A 260 -14.78 -22.37 6.37
N ASP A 261 -15.13 -21.98 7.60
CA ASP A 261 -16.41 -22.31 8.23
C ASP A 261 -17.59 -21.47 7.64
N GLY A 262 -17.28 -20.37 6.96
CA GLY A 262 -18.24 -19.51 6.23
C GLY A 262 -19.07 -18.56 7.11
N GLY A 263 -19.52 -17.44 6.53
CA GLY A 263 -20.32 -16.44 7.23
C GLY A 263 -19.51 -15.50 8.15
N VAL A 264 -20.18 -14.46 8.65
CA VAL A 264 -19.57 -13.45 9.53
C VAL A 264 -19.06 -14.12 10.81
N GLY A 265 -17.80 -13.89 11.17
CA GLY A 265 -17.18 -14.47 12.37
C GLY A 265 -16.26 -15.67 12.12
N SER A 266 -16.31 -16.27 10.92
CA SER A 266 -15.61 -17.53 10.60
C SER A 266 -14.10 -17.43 10.35
N LEU A 267 -13.50 -16.23 10.45
CA LEU A 267 -12.08 -16.01 10.23
C LEU A 267 -11.49 -15.20 11.37
N VAL A 268 -10.37 -15.65 11.92
CA VAL A 268 -9.60 -14.93 12.95
C VAL A 268 -8.36 -14.30 12.33
N LYS A 269 -8.14 -13.02 12.58
CA LYS A 269 -6.99 -12.26 12.09
C LYS A 269 -6.02 -11.96 13.23
N TRP A 270 -4.76 -12.33 13.01
CA TRP A 270 -3.65 -12.09 13.94
C TRP A 270 -2.70 -11.04 13.39
N ASN A 271 -2.25 -10.13 14.25
CA ASN A 271 -1.31 -9.07 13.94
C ASN A 271 -0.17 -9.08 15.00
N PRO A 272 0.76 -10.07 14.96
CA PRO A 272 1.77 -10.24 16.01
C PRO A 272 2.69 -9.03 16.21
N VAL A 273 2.81 -8.18 15.19
CA VAL A 273 3.62 -6.96 15.18
C VAL A 273 2.79 -5.68 15.33
N ALA A 274 1.51 -5.77 15.71
CA ALA A 274 0.63 -4.61 15.86
C ALA A 274 1.24 -3.50 16.75
N ASN A 275 1.85 -3.90 17.87
CA ASN A 275 2.42 -3.02 18.89
C ASN A 275 3.93 -2.76 18.72
N VAL A 276 4.53 -3.16 17.60
CA VAL A 276 5.97 -2.99 17.33
C VAL A 276 6.18 -1.78 16.42
N GLU A 277 7.11 -0.91 16.78
CA GLU A 277 7.49 0.23 15.94
C GLU A 277 8.37 -0.23 14.76
N GLY A 278 8.26 0.46 13.61
CA GLY A 278 8.94 0.07 12.39
C GLY A 278 10.47 0.03 12.51
N HIS A 279 11.07 0.90 13.34
CA HIS A 279 12.51 0.86 13.58
C HIS A 279 12.94 -0.42 14.34
N ASP A 280 12.11 -0.94 15.24
CA ASP A 280 12.38 -2.20 15.95
C ASP A 280 12.24 -3.42 15.05
N ILE A 281 11.29 -3.41 14.09
CA ILE A 281 11.29 -4.40 13.01
C ILE A 281 12.61 -4.36 12.22
N TRP A 282 13.10 -3.17 11.87
CA TRP A 282 14.39 -3.02 11.20
C TRP A 282 15.61 -3.38 12.06
N ASN A 283 15.52 -3.24 13.39
CA ASN A 283 16.54 -3.70 14.32
C ASN A 283 16.56 -5.23 14.38
N PHE A 284 15.39 -5.86 14.53
CA PHE A 284 15.21 -7.31 14.53
C PHE A 284 15.73 -7.96 13.24
N LEU A 285 15.29 -7.48 12.07
CA LEU A 285 15.70 -8.03 10.76
C LEU A 285 17.23 -7.97 10.57
N ARG A 286 17.88 -6.89 11.01
CA ARG A 286 19.35 -6.74 10.96
C ARG A 286 20.05 -7.65 11.97
N ALA A 287 19.57 -7.73 13.20
CA ALA A 287 20.15 -8.57 14.26
C ALA A 287 20.08 -10.07 13.92
N MET A 288 18.98 -10.49 13.29
CA MET A 288 18.75 -11.87 12.85
C MET A 288 19.35 -12.18 11.46
N ASN A 289 19.98 -11.20 10.80
CA ASN A 289 20.53 -11.32 9.43
C ASN A 289 19.50 -11.86 8.41
N VAL A 290 18.25 -11.39 8.51
CA VAL A 290 17.14 -11.76 7.63
C VAL A 290 17.29 -11.03 6.30
N PRO A 291 17.12 -11.71 5.14
CA PRO A 291 17.13 -11.05 3.84
C PRO A 291 15.96 -10.08 3.74
N VAL A 292 16.19 -8.94 3.09
CA VAL A 292 15.17 -7.92 2.86
C VAL A 292 15.09 -7.56 1.39
N ASN A 293 13.93 -7.08 0.95
CA ASN A 293 13.72 -6.64 -0.43
C ASN A 293 14.72 -5.54 -0.82
N SER A 294 15.42 -5.71 -1.95
CA SER A 294 16.47 -4.77 -2.42
C SER A 294 15.96 -3.37 -2.78
N LEU A 295 14.66 -3.13 -2.78
CA LEU A 295 14.08 -1.78 -2.87
C LEU A 295 14.28 -0.96 -1.59
N HIS A 296 14.44 -1.60 -0.42
CA HIS A 296 14.64 -0.89 0.84
C HIS A 296 15.96 -0.08 0.85
N SER A 297 17.03 -0.58 0.22
CA SER A 297 18.26 0.18 0.01
C SER A 297 18.15 1.28 -1.06
N GLN A 298 16.98 1.44 -1.68
CA GLN A 298 16.66 2.45 -2.70
C GLN A 298 15.64 3.49 -2.18
N GLY A 299 15.39 3.54 -0.87
CA GLY A 299 14.49 4.51 -0.22
C GLY A 299 13.01 4.08 -0.18
N TYR A 300 12.68 2.85 -0.58
CA TYR A 300 11.32 2.32 -0.40
C TYR A 300 11.14 1.81 1.03
N ILE A 301 10.39 2.53 1.87
CA ILE A 301 10.04 2.04 3.21
C ILE A 301 8.85 1.08 3.10
N SER A 302 7.69 1.55 2.63
CA SER A 302 6.53 0.70 2.35
C SER A 302 6.55 0.20 0.90
N ILE A 303 6.48 -1.13 0.69
CA ILE A 303 6.49 -1.75 -0.65
C ILE A 303 5.10 -2.22 -1.09
N GLY A 304 4.85 -2.23 -2.39
CA GLY A 304 3.61 -2.70 -3.00
C GLY A 304 3.78 -3.05 -4.47
N CYS A 305 2.71 -2.85 -5.25
CA CYS A 305 2.79 -2.97 -6.71
C CYS A 305 3.67 -1.84 -7.27
N GLU A 306 4.48 -2.12 -8.28
CA GLU A 306 5.38 -1.18 -8.97
C GLU A 306 4.69 0.16 -9.30
N PRO A 307 3.55 0.21 -10.02
CA PRO A 307 2.98 1.48 -10.47
C PRO A 307 2.20 2.21 -9.37
N CYS A 308 2.23 1.72 -8.13
CA CYS A 308 1.53 2.30 -6.98
C CYS A 308 2.45 2.47 -5.76
N THR A 309 3.77 2.34 -5.96
CA THR A 309 4.80 2.46 -4.93
C THR A 309 5.95 3.34 -5.43
N ARG A 310 6.43 4.28 -4.62
CA ARG A 310 7.62 5.10 -4.88
C ARG A 310 8.48 5.19 -3.61
N PRO A 311 9.78 5.51 -3.70
CA PRO A 311 10.59 5.78 -2.52
C PRO A 311 10.13 7.06 -1.82
N VAL A 312 10.51 7.20 -0.55
CA VAL A 312 10.25 8.41 0.25
C VAL A 312 11.56 9.09 0.64
N LEU A 313 11.51 10.40 0.83
CA LEU A 313 12.65 11.21 1.26
C LEU A 313 12.94 11.00 2.77
N PRO A 314 14.17 11.28 3.23
CA PRO A 314 14.47 11.30 4.66
C PRO A 314 13.46 12.15 5.45
N GLY A 315 12.88 11.56 6.49
CA GLY A 315 11.89 12.22 7.35
C GLY A 315 10.43 12.13 6.89
N GLN A 316 10.14 11.80 5.63
CA GLN A 316 8.77 11.55 5.17
C GLN A 316 8.18 10.28 5.80
N HIS A 317 6.85 10.23 5.90
CA HIS A 317 6.12 9.08 6.42
C HIS A 317 6.07 7.94 5.38
N GLU A 318 6.20 6.68 5.80
CA GLU A 318 6.28 5.53 4.89
C GLU A 318 5.11 5.40 3.89
N ARG A 319 3.92 5.86 4.29
CA ARG A 319 2.71 5.88 3.43
C ARG A 319 2.73 6.95 2.34
N GLU A 320 3.61 7.95 2.40
CA GLU A 320 3.79 8.92 1.31
C GLU A 320 4.36 8.31 0.02
N GLY A 321 4.93 7.10 0.14
CA GLY A 321 5.35 6.27 -0.98
C GLY A 321 4.19 5.52 -1.66
N ARG A 322 2.97 5.52 -1.09
CA ARG A 322 1.85 4.65 -1.48
C ARG A 322 0.66 5.47 -1.95
N TRP A 323 0.18 5.20 -3.17
CA TRP A 323 -0.97 5.90 -3.76
C TRP A 323 -0.86 7.42 -3.60
N TRP A 324 0.31 7.98 -3.95
CA TRP A 324 0.69 9.36 -3.62
C TRP A 324 -0.14 10.43 -4.33
N TRP A 325 -0.91 10.04 -5.34
CA TRP A 325 -1.87 10.89 -6.06
C TRP A 325 -3.26 10.91 -5.40
N GLU A 326 -3.53 9.97 -4.50
CA GLU A 326 -4.80 9.89 -3.77
C GLU A 326 -4.76 10.64 -2.42
N ASP A 327 -5.95 10.89 -1.91
CA ASP A 327 -6.22 11.50 -0.61
C ASP A 327 -5.68 10.68 0.56
N ALA A 328 -5.12 11.34 1.59
CA ALA A 328 -4.60 10.67 2.80
C ALA A 328 -5.60 9.66 3.41
N LYS A 329 -6.90 10.02 3.46
CA LYS A 329 -7.99 9.14 3.94
C LYS A 329 -8.23 7.91 3.06
N ALA A 330 -7.95 8.03 1.76
CA ALA A 330 -8.21 6.99 0.77
C ALA A 330 -7.06 5.98 0.64
N LYS A 331 -5.84 6.32 1.10
CA LYS A 331 -4.61 5.50 1.02
C LYS A 331 -4.63 4.18 1.82
N GLU A 332 -5.76 3.71 2.33
CA GLU A 332 -5.86 2.37 2.92
C GLU A 332 -6.19 1.28 1.91
N CYS A 333 -5.48 0.16 2.05
CA CYS A 333 -5.68 -0.98 1.17
C CYS A 333 -7.05 -1.61 1.44
N GLY A 334 -7.75 -1.99 0.37
CA GLY A 334 -9.04 -2.69 0.46
C GLY A 334 -9.07 -3.99 1.27
N LEU A 335 -7.92 -4.49 1.74
CA LEU A 335 -7.82 -5.65 2.64
C LEU A 335 -8.10 -5.35 4.12
N HIS A 336 -8.08 -4.08 4.56
CA HIS A 336 -8.05 -3.76 5.99
C HIS A 336 -9.06 -2.70 6.41
N LYS A 337 -10.06 -2.42 5.55
CA LYS A 337 -11.02 -1.33 5.73
C LYS A 337 -11.92 -1.46 6.95
N GLY A 338 -12.24 -2.68 7.40
CA GLY A 338 -13.12 -2.90 8.55
C GLY A 338 -12.54 -2.51 9.91
N ASN A 339 -11.25 -2.17 9.99
CA ASN A 339 -10.63 -1.62 11.21
C ASN A 339 -10.73 -0.09 11.27
N ILE A 340 -11.29 0.56 10.24
CA ILE A 340 -11.58 2.00 10.25
C ILE A 340 -12.96 2.16 10.87
N LYS A 341 -13.04 2.76 12.07
CA LYS A 341 -14.33 3.16 12.66
C LYS A 341 -15.02 4.15 11.73
N GLU A 342 -16.14 3.75 11.11
CA GLU A 342 -17.11 4.72 10.63
C GLU A 342 -17.60 5.54 11.85
N GLY A 343 -17.70 6.86 11.68
CA GLY A 343 -17.90 7.79 12.80
C GLY A 343 -19.15 7.42 13.61
N ASN A 344 -18.94 6.95 14.84
CA ASN A 344 -20.00 6.44 15.68
C ASN A 344 -20.97 7.57 16.04
N ALA A 345 -22.19 7.53 15.49
CA ALA A 345 -23.28 8.43 15.85
C ALA A 345 -23.77 8.10 17.27
N GLY A 346 -23.00 8.56 18.26
CA GLY A 346 -23.16 8.20 19.67
C GLY A 346 -24.53 8.56 20.23
N HIS A 347 -25.36 7.53 20.43
CA HIS A 347 -26.55 7.59 21.25
C HIS A 347 -26.13 7.72 22.73
N VAL A 348 -26.00 8.95 23.23
CA VAL A 348 -25.66 9.20 24.64
C VAL A 348 -26.95 9.30 25.45
N ASN A 349 -27.31 8.20 26.14
CA ASN A 349 -28.32 8.22 27.18
C ASN A 349 -27.79 8.97 28.42
N GLY A 350 -28.08 10.26 28.50
CA GLY A 350 -27.81 11.10 29.66
C GLY A 350 -29.07 11.84 30.10
N ILE A 351 -29.69 11.41 31.20
CA ILE A 351 -30.84 12.10 31.79
C ILE A 351 -30.35 13.41 32.43
N GLY A 352 -30.72 14.55 31.85
CA GLY A 352 -30.44 15.89 32.34
C GLY A 352 -31.47 16.88 31.79
N ASN A 353 -32.08 17.68 32.67
CA ASN A 353 -33.29 18.44 32.33
C ASN A 353 -33.03 19.65 31.42
N GLY A 354 -33.59 19.58 30.20
CA GLY A 354 -34.38 20.64 29.55
C GLY A 354 -33.76 22.02 29.27
N ALA A 355 -33.45 22.27 27.99
CA ALA A 355 -33.82 23.53 27.31
C ALA A 355 -33.79 23.38 25.77
N ALA A 356 -34.89 23.78 25.12
CA ALA A 356 -35.08 24.22 23.72
C ALA A 356 -34.27 23.61 22.55
N HIS A 357 -35.00 23.16 21.52
CA HIS A 357 -34.47 22.79 20.20
C HIS A 357 -33.67 23.93 19.51
N GLY A 358 -32.50 23.59 18.96
CA GLY A 358 -31.76 24.39 17.98
C GLY A 358 -31.05 23.47 16.97
N ASN A 359 -30.94 23.91 15.71
CA ASN A 359 -30.28 23.13 14.65
C ASN A 359 -28.83 22.78 15.02
N GLY A 360 -28.50 21.49 15.06
CA GLY A 360 -27.18 21.00 15.41
C GLY A 360 -26.13 21.27 14.33
N THR A 361 -25.48 22.43 14.39
CA THR A 361 -24.19 22.66 13.74
C THR A 361 -23.11 21.80 14.41
N ILE A 362 -22.36 21.02 13.62
CA ILE A 362 -21.15 20.33 14.10
C ILE A 362 -20.20 21.39 14.69
N PRO A 363 -19.63 21.21 15.89
CA PRO A 363 -18.70 22.17 16.47
C PRO A 363 -17.49 22.35 15.55
N ASP A 364 -17.04 23.60 15.43
CA ASP A 364 -15.87 23.94 14.62
C ASP A 364 -14.58 23.56 15.36
N ILE A 365 -13.49 23.35 14.60
CA ILE A 365 -12.20 22.85 15.10
C ILE A 365 -11.05 23.81 14.79
N PHE A 366 -9.93 23.64 15.48
CA PHE A 366 -8.79 24.57 15.52
C PHE A 366 -9.15 25.93 16.15
N GLU A 367 -9.91 25.91 17.24
CA GLU A 367 -10.29 27.12 17.98
C GLU A 367 -9.16 27.61 18.92
N ALA A 368 -8.44 28.65 18.50
CA ALA A 368 -7.42 29.31 19.31
C ALA A 368 -7.26 30.79 18.91
N GLN A 369 -6.90 31.66 19.88
CA GLN A 369 -6.73 33.10 19.63
C GLN A 369 -5.61 33.41 18.60
N SER A 370 -4.66 32.49 18.44
CA SER A 370 -3.56 32.55 17.48
C SER A 370 -3.94 32.11 16.05
N ILE A 371 -5.15 31.55 15.84
CA ILE A 371 -5.62 31.03 14.56
C ILE A 371 -6.73 31.92 14.00
N VAL A 372 -6.51 32.45 12.79
CA VAL A 372 -7.50 33.28 12.09
C VAL A 372 -8.44 32.41 11.25
N ASN A 373 -9.75 32.46 11.52
CA ASN A 373 -10.75 31.85 10.64
C ASN A 373 -10.91 32.69 9.37
N LEU A 374 -10.56 32.10 8.23
CA LEU A 374 -10.58 32.76 6.92
C LEU A 374 -11.90 32.50 6.22
N SER A 375 -12.50 33.55 5.65
CA SER A 375 -13.59 33.42 4.69
C SER A 375 -13.04 33.12 3.29
N ARG A 376 -13.91 32.71 2.36
CA ARG A 376 -13.56 32.53 0.93
C ARG A 376 -12.85 33.77 0.37
N VAL A 377 -13.39 34.96 0.62
CA VAL A 377 -12.81 36.25 0.19
C VAL A 377 -11.44 36.46 0.82
N GLY A 378 -11.25 36.06 2.09
CA GLY A 378 -9.95 36.09 2.75
C GLY A 378 -8.91 35.23 2.02
N VAL A 379 -9.25 34.01 1.65
CA VAL A 379 -8.34 33.10 0.92
C VAL A 379 -8.12 33.54 -0.53
N GLU A 380 -9.15 34.03 -1.22
CA GLU A 380 -9.00 34.62 -2.55
C GLU A 380 -8.05 35.84 -2.55
N ASN A 381 -8.07 36.65 -1.49
CA ASN A 381 -7.10 37.74 -1.32
C ASN A 381 -5.69 37.21 -1.06
N LEU A 382 -5.52 36.10 -0.32
CA LEU A 382 -4.22 35.45 -0.16
C LEU A 382 -3.65 34.91 -1.48
N LEU A 383 -4.49 34.51 -2.44
CA LEU A 383 -4.07 34.09 -3.78
C LEU A 383 -3.71 35.27 -4.71
N LYS A 384 -4.37 36.42 -4.56
CA LYS A 384 -4.19 37.59 -5.45
C LYS A 384 -3.03 38.50 -5.05
N LEU A 385 -2.64 38.52 -3.77
CA LEU A 385 -1.55 39.36 -3.28
C LEU A 385 -0.19 38.71 -3.51
N GLU A 386 0.66 39.36 -4.31
CA GLU A 386 2.07 38.94 -4.49
C GLU A 386 2.93 39.39 -3.31
N ASP A 387 2.84 40.68 -2.94
CA ASP A 387 3.51 41.25 -1.77
C ASP A 387 2.55 41.36 -0.58
N ARG A 388 2.84 40.61 0.49
CA ARG A 388 2.12 40.64 1.76
C ARG A 388 3.06 41.00 2.92
N ARG A 389 2.51 41.50 4.03
CA ARG A 389 3.31 41.92 5.19
C ARG A 389 3.99 40.74 5.91
N GLU A 390 3.25 39.66 6.06
CA GLU A 390 3.59 38.45 6.82
C GLU A 390 3.18 37.23 5.99
N PRO A 391 3.99 36.15 5.91
CA PRO A 391 3.57 34.88 5.32
C PRO A 391 2.44 34.24 6.14
N TRP A 392 1.62 33.42 5.48
CA TRP A 392 0.48 32.74 6.12
C TRP A 392 0.61 31.22 6.00
N LEU A 393 0.53 30.51 7.12
CA LEU A 393 0.25 29.08 7.15
C LEU A 393 -1.26 28.87 7.30
N VAL A 394 -1.88 28.14 6.39
CA VAL A 394 -3.33 27.91 6.37
C VAL A 394 -3.64 26.42 6.26
N VAL A 395 -4.49 25.92 7.16
CA VAL A 395 -5.11 24.59 7.05
C VAL A 395 -6.44 24.70 6.31
N LEU A 396 -6.58 23.91 5.24
CA LEU A 396 -7.86 23.59 4.60
C LEU A 396 -8.42 22.35 5.31
N TYR A 397 -9.59 22.47 5.93
CA TYR A 397 -10.18 21.42 6.77
C TYR A 397 -11.69 21.26 6.53
N ALA A 398 -12.26 20.22 7.15
CA ALA A 398 -13.70 20.02 7.30
C ALA A 398 -13.96 19.57 8.76
N PRO A 399 -14.97 20.08 9.47
CA PRO A 399 -15.20 19.76 10.90
C PRO A 399 -15.42 18.28 11.19
N TRP A 400 -16.04 17.54 10.27
CA TRP A 400 -16.25 16.08 10.38
C TRP A 400 -15.00 15.23 10.10
N CYS A 401 -13.86 15.84 9.77
CA CYS A 401 -12.67 15.11 9.35
C CYS A 401 -11.88 14.57 10.56
N PRO A 402 -11.77 13.23 10.75
CA PRO A 402 -11.03 12.67 11.88
C PRO A 402 -9.52 12.99 11.82
N PHE A 403 -8.96 13.17 10.63
CA PHE A 403 -7.55 13.57 10.44
C PHE A 403 -7.30 15.05 10.74
N CYS A 404 -8.33 15.90 10.66
CA CYS A 404 -8.22 17.30 11.11
C CYS A 404 -8.36 17.37 12.63
N GLN A 405 -9.32 16.64 13.20
CA GLN A 405 -9.50 16.50 14.65
C GLN A 405 -8.24 15.94 15.31
N ALA A 406 -7.64 14.88 14.76
CA ALA A 406 -6.39 14.30 15.27
C ALA A 406 -5.18 15.25 15.19
N MET A 407 -5.20 16.24 14.29
CA MET A 407 -4.17 17.27 14.14
C MET A 407 -4.42 18.50 15.03
N GLU A 408 -5.61 18.64 15.61
CA GLU A 408 -6.08 19.87 16.24
C GLU A 408 -5.12 20.42 17.30
N GLY A 409 -4.73 19.58 18.27
CA GLY A 409 -3.79 19.97 19.32
C GLY A 409 -2.43 20.44 18.77
N SER A 410 -1.85 19.71 17.81
CA SER A 410 -0.56 20.07 17.20
C SER A 410 -0.63 21.37 16.39
N TYR A 411 -1.75 21.63 15.71
CA TYR A 411 -1.90 22.86 14.91
C TYR A 411 -2.21 24.09 15.80
N VAL A 412 -2.90 23.89 16.93
CA VAL A 412 -3.09 24.93 17.97
C VAL A 412 -1.77 25.28 18.64
N GLU A 413 -1.01 24.29 19.13
CA GLU A 413 0.31 24.51 19.74
C GLU A 413 1.31 25.17 18.75
N LEU A 414 1.27 24.77 17.48
CA LEU A 414 2.03 25.42 16.40
C LEU A 414 1.66 26.91 16.27
N ALA A 415 0.37 27.24 16.28
CA ALA A 415 -0.11 28.61 16.15
C ALA A 415 0.33 29.49 17.34
N GLU A 416 0.32 28.93 18.55
CA GLU A 416 0.87 29.59 19.74
C GLU A 416 2.39 29.82 19.62
N LYS A 417 3.16 28.82 19.18
CA LYS A 417 4.62 28.94 18.95
C LYS A 417 4.98 29.93 17.84
N LEU A 418 4.12 30.11 16.84
CA LEU A 418 4.31 31.08 15.75
C LEU A 418 3.81 32.48 16.11
N ALA A 419 3.02 32.65 17.18
CA ALA A 419 2.53 33.95 17.62
C ALA A 419 3.69 34.92 17.91
N GLY A 420 3.64 36.12 17.34
CA GLY A 420 4.71 37.12 17.46
C GLY A 420 5.96 36.86 16.59
N THR A 421 6.07 35.72 15.91
CA THR A 421 7.24 35.40 15.05
C THR A 421 7.16 35.98 13.63
N GLY A 422 6.11 36.75 13.32
CA GLY A 422 5.88 37.35 11.99
C GLY A 422 5.25 36.40 10.96
N VAL A 423 4.78 35.22 11.38
CA VAL A 423 3.98 34.30 10.55
C VAL A 423 2.54 34.32 11.05
N LYS A 424 1.57 34.45 10.15
CA LYS A 424 0.14 34.31 10.49
C LYS A 424 -0.29 32.86 10.33
N VAL A 425 -1.10 32.37 11.26
CA VAL A 425 -1.73 31.06 11.16
C VAL A 425 -3.22 31.23 10.96
N GLY A 426 -3.77 30.50 9.99
CA GLY A 426 -5.18 30.55 9.64
C GLY A 426 -5.78 29.17 9.43
N LYS A 427 -7.11 29.13 9.43
CA LYS A 427 -7.93 27.97 9.09
C LYS A 427 -8.97 28.36 8.04
N PHE A 428 -9.26 27.48 7.10
CA PHE A 428 -10.32 27.63 6.11
C PHE A 428 -11.15 26.36 6.04
N ASN A 429 -12.43 26.45 6.40
CA ASN A 429 -13.36 25.35 6.19
C ASN A 429 -13.65 25.24 4.69
N ALA A 430 -13.07 24.22 4.07
CA ALA A 430 -13.14 23.97 2.63
C ALA A 430 -14.17 22.88 2.28
N ASP A 431 -15.09 22.56 3.19
CA ASP A 431 -16.18 21.63 2.96
C ASP A 431 -17.40 22.28 2.28
N GLY A 432 -18.38 21.47 1.87
CA GLY A 432 -19.61 21.94 1.23
C GLY A 432 -19.34 22.78 -0.02
N ASP A 433 -19.99 23.94 -0.12
CA ASP A 433 -19.92 24.85 -1.28
C ASP A 433 -18.52 25.43 -1.55
N GLN A 434 -17.58 25.32 -0.59
CA GLN A 434 -16.20 25.77 -0.78
C GLN A 434 -15.30 24.71 -1.41
N LYS A 435 -15.73 23.44 -1.45
CA LYS A 435 -14.88 22.31 -1.83
C LYS A 435 -14.38 22.38 -3.27
N SER A 436 -15.25 22.73 -4.22
CA SER A 436 -14.89 22.84 -5.64
C SER A 436 -13.85 23.93 -5.89
N PHE A 437 -14.01 25.10 -5.26
CA PHE A 437 -13.05 26.20 -5.27
C PHE A 437 -11.70 25.80 -4.66
N ALA A 438 -11.72 25.10 -3.52
CA ALA A 438 -10.49 24.64 -2.88
C ALA A 438 -9.76 23.58 -3.71
N GLN A 439 -10.49 22.72 -4.44
CA GLN A 439 -9.92 21.75 -5.36
C GLN A 439 -9.25 22.42 -6.58
N SER A 440 -9.86 23.46 -7.16
CA SER A 440 -9.27 24.16 -8.32
C SER A 440 -8.13 25.11 -7.95
N GLU A 441 -8.33 25.99 -6.96
CA GLU A 441 -7.39 27.08 -6.68
C GLU A 441 -6.37 26.78 -5.56
N LEU A 442 -6.72 25.88 -4.63
CA LEU A 442 -5.97 25.66 -3.39
C LEU A 442 -5.29 24.28 -3.31
N GLN A 443 -5.22 23.56 -4.42
CA GLN A 443 -4.57 22.24 -4.50
C GLN A 443 -5.13 21.23 -3.47
N LEU A 444 -6.41 21.39 -3.08
CA LEU A 444 -7.08 20.48 -2.16
C LEU A 444 -7.28 19.13 -2.86
N GLY A 445 -6.60 18.11 -2.35
CA GLY A 445 -7.04 16.72 -2.53
C GLY A 445 -7.83 16.33 -1.28
N SER A 446 -7.09 15.96 -0.24
CA SER A 446 -7.62 15.53 1.05
C SER A 446 -7.65 16.61 2.12
N PHE A 447 -8.50 16.37 3.12
CA PHE A 447 -8.43 17.02 4.43
C PHE A 447 -7.55 16.23 5.43
N PRO A 448 -6.70 16.90 6.22
CA PRO A 448 -6.28 18.30 6.06
C PRO A 448 -5.36 18.50 4.85
N THR A 449 -5.42 19.67 4.22
CA THR A 449 -4.35 20.15 3.31
C THR A 449 -3.78 21.41 3.93
N ILE A 450 -2.45 21.51 4.06
CA ILE A 450 -1.78 22.68 4.64
C ILE A 450 -1.03 23.41 3.53
N LEU A 451 -1.22 24.73 3.47
CA LEU A 451 -0.58 25.63 2.51
C LEU A 451 0.21 26.70 3.25
N LEU A 452 1.42 27.00 2.78
CA LEU A 452 2.14 28.22 3.12
C LEU A 452 2.01 29.22 1.97
N PHE A 453 1.55 30.43 2.26
CA PHE A 453 1.52 31.57 1.35
C PHE A 453 2.72 32.47 1.65
N PRO A 454 3.77 32.49 0.79
CA PRO A 454 5.00 33.23 1.05
C PRO A 454 4.81 34.74 1.02
N LYS A 455 5.75 35.48 1.61
CA LYS A 455 5.69 36.95 1.72
C LYS A 455 5.70 37.69 0.36
N HIS A 456 6.42 37.13 -0.61
CA HIS A 456 6.68 37.73 -1.93
C HIS A 456 6.29 36.78 -3.07
N SER A 457 5.13 36.11 -2.94
CA SER A 457 4.56 35.26 -3.97
C SER A 457 3.05 35.13 -3.81
N SER A 458 2.32 35.14 -4.92
CA SER A 458 0.90 34.78 -5.03
C SER A 458 0.65 33.27 -4.95
N ARG A 459 1.65 32.44 -5.25
CA ARG A 459 1.50 30.98 -5.35
C ARG A 459 1.69 30.29 -3.98
N PRO A 460 0.70 29.54 -3.46
CA PRO A 460 0.86 28.77 -2.23
C PRO A 460 1.74 27.53 -2.44
N ILE A 461 2.58 27.27 -1.44
CA ILE A 461 3.42 26.07 -1.32
C ILE A 461 2.67 25.05 -0.46
N LYS A 462 2.29 23.92 -1.04
CA LYS A 462 1.63 22.82 -0.31
C LYS A 462 2.64 22.09 0.56
N TYR A 463 2.31 21.88 1.83
CA TYR A 463 3.10 21.05 2.74
C TYR A 463 3.05 19.58 2.28
N PRO A 464 4.18 18.95 1.93
CA PRO A 464 4.16 17.68 1.20
C PRO A 464 4.07 16.43 2.11
N SER A 465 4.44 16.57 3.38
CA SER A 465 4.53 15.46 4.35
C SER A 465 3.16 15.10 4.93
N GLU A 466 2.98 13.85 5.36
CA GLU A 466 1.81 13.40 6.13
C GLU A 466 1.97 13.56 7.65
N LYS A 467 3.19 13.87 8.11
CA LYS A 467 3.46 14.17 9.53
C LYS A 467 2.81 15.48 9.95
N ARG A 468 1.96 15.45 10.97
CA ARG A 468 1.16 16.61 11.45
C ARG A 468 1.57 17.12 12.83
N ASP A 469 2.67 16.60 13.38
CA ASP A 469 3.27 17.07 14.62
C ASP A 469 3.85 18.49 14.50
N VAL A 470 4.03 19.13 15.66
CA VAL A 470 4.49 20.52 15.77
C VAL A 470 5.87 20.72 15.19
N ASP A 471 6.79 19.78 15.40
CA ASP A 471 8.18 19.92 14.95
C ASP A 471 8.30 19.85 13.43
N SER A 472 7.59 18.92 12.79
CA SER A 472 7.54 18.80 11.33
C SER A 472 6.91 20.04 10.68
N LEU A 473 5.85 20.60 11.28
CA LEU A 473 5.20 21.83 10.78
C LEU A 473 6.07 23.08 11.03
N MET A 474 6.71 23.19 12.19
CA MET A 474 7.68 24.26 12.48
C MET A 474 8.87 24.20 11.53
N ALA A 475 9.41 23.00 11.25
CA ALA A 475 10.51 22.84 10.31
C ALA A 475 10.14 23.32 8.89
N PHE A 476 8.94 22.98 8.42
CA PHE A 476 8.43 23.44 7.13
C PHE A 476 8.27 24.96 7.07
N VAL A 477 7.68 25.58 8.10
CA VAL A 477 7.53 27.04 8.19
C VAL A 477 8.90 27.73 8.26
N ASN A 478 9.81 27.24 9.09
CA ASN A 478 11.15 27.82 9.26
C ASN A 478 12.00 27.72 7.98
N ALA A 479 11.79 26.71 7.14
CA ALA A 479 12.52 26.54 5.88
C ALA A 479 12.06 27.48 4.75
N LEU A 480 10.91 28.17 4.91
CA LEU A 480 10.22 28.87 3.81
C LEU A 480 9.70 30.28 4.14
N ARG A 481 9.87 30.77 5.38
CA ARG A 481 9.33 32.07 5.84
C ARG A 481 10.25 33.26 5.59
#